data_AF-A0A928BMR2-F1
#
_entry.id   AF-A0A928BMR2-F1
#
_cell.length_a   1.000
_cell.length_b   1.000
_cell.length_c   1.000
_cell.angle_alpha   90.00
_cell.angle_beta   90.00
_cell.angle_gamma   90.00
#
_symmetry.space_group_name_H-M   'P 1'
#
loop_
_entity.id
_entity.type
_entity.pdbx_description
1 polymer ?
#
loop_
_entity_poly.entity_id
_entity_poly.type
_entity_poly.pdbx_seq_one_letter_code
_entity_poly.pdbx_strand_id
1 'polypeptide(L)'
;MKTYFKSFLLLAAGIMAFAACTEEKGNEPGNDGKPFSTVYTYEAPLPNNPDNDFKVRVTANNKVEQIFYSVDPSSDVADISEAELIQRVQDKGKQLELDVDSFSGGKYKDFVVTDLFGAYTISVVSVGGGEKTLAQAKVFGLDWEDICTGTYYLASMFQPLFGTGSFPTTLQICTTNDHLYRLKDVYGEGYSMKLEMLDISGADDDGDYQFFRVPPTATPYEYGEYGPISCRDIGYWQGDAAFVTEAGYENGMYEDYSCFFILQYYVSAGNLGYNAYNFFIPD
;
A
#
# COMPACT_ATOMS: atom_id res chain seq x y z
N MET A 1 9.24 -40.32 8.08
CA MET A 1 10.14 -39.26 8.59
C MET A 1 9.24 -38.06 8.85
N LYS A 2 9.10 -37.66 10.12
CA LYS A 2 8.28 -36.50 10.53
C LYS A 2 9.11 -35.24 10.33
N THR A 3 8.61 -34.27 9.58
CA THR A 3 9.19 -32.91 9.57
C THR A 3 8.19 -31.89 9.00
N TYR A 4 7.49 -31.26 9.93
CA TYR A 4 7.03 -29.86 9.95
C TYR A 4 6.49 -29.21 8.66
N PHE A 5 5.17 -29.27 8.47
CA PHE A 5 4.43 -28.18 7.84
C PHE A 5 4.48 -26.98 8.80
N LYS A 6 5.51 -26.13 8.67
CA LYS A 6 5.49 -24.79 9.25
C LYS A 6 4.62 -23.94 8.34
N SER A 7 3.63 -23.28 8.93
CA SER A 7 2.71 -22.33 8.30
C SER A 7 3.45 -21.39 7.35
N PHE A 8 3.13 -21.50 6.07
CA PHE A 8 3.56 -20.56 5.03
C PHE A 8 2.54 -19.42 5.04
N LEU A 9 2.83 -18.35 5.79
CA LEU A 9 2.08 -17.10 5.72
C LEU A 9 2.66 -16.34 4.53
N LEU A 10 2.16 -16.63 3.32
CA LEU A 10 2.30 -15.74 2.17
C LEU A 10 1.62 -14.42 2.56
N LEU A 11 2.42 -13.45 2.99
CA LEU A 11 1.98 -12.08 3.21
C LEU A 11 1.72 -11.51 1.81
N ALA A 12 0.53 -11.73 1.29
CA ALA A 12 0.03 -11.01 0.14
C ALA A 12 0.14 -9.51 0.47
N ALA A 13 1.05 -8.80 -0.16
CA ALA A 13 1.16 -7.35 -0.06
C ALA A 13 0.07 -6.64 -0.88
N GLY A 14 -1.11 -7.26 -1.00
CA GLY A 14 -2.33 -6.49 -1.11
C GLY A 14 -2.55 -5.85 0.26
N ILE A 15 -2.56 -4.52 0.32
CA ILE A 15 -3.00 -3.78 1.50
C ILE A 15 -4.42 -4.29 1.80
N MET A 16 -4.50 -5.30 2.68
CA MET A 16 -5.75 -5.64 3.32
C MET A 16 -6.12 -4.36 4.06
N ALA A 17 -7.12 -3.66 3.55
CA ALA A 17 -7.96 -2.83 4.38
C ALA A 17 -8.47 -3.74 5.49
N PHE A 18 -7.69 -3.89 6.55
CA PHE A 18 -8.20 -4.34 7.82
C PHE A 18 -9.12 -3.21 8.27
N ALA A 19 -10.36 -3.25 7.77
CA ALA A 19 -11.48 -2.91 8.62
C ALA A 19 -11.29 -3.81 9.84
N ALA A 20 -10.67 -3.27 10.89
CA ALA A 20 -10.74 -3.86 12.20
C ALA A 20 -12.21 -3.77 12.61
N CYS A 21 -13.02 -4.68 12.09
CA CYS A 21 -14.28 -5.08 12.69
C CYS A 21 -13.92 -5.84 13.96
N THR A 22 -13.49 -5.12 14.99
CA THR A 22 -14.06 -5.43 16.29
C THR A 22 -15.53 -5.03 16.18
N GLU A 23 -16.39 -5.98 15.81
CA GLU A 23 -17.80 -5.90 16.16
C GLU A 23 -17.88 -5.91 17.69
N GLU A 24 -17.61 -4.76 18.30
CA GLU A 24 -18.20 -4.47 19.59
C GLU A 24 -19.55 -3.83 19.30
N LYS A 25 -20.60 -4.56 19.69
CA LYS A 25 -22.01 -4.20 19.47
C LYS A 25 -22.27 -2.74 19.84
N GLY A 26 -22.52 -1.94 18.82
CA GLY A 26 -23.02 -0.56 18.89
C GLY A 26 -23.68 -0.15 17.58
N ASN A 27 -24.63 -0.95 17.09
CA ASN A 27 -25.48 -0.59 15.95
C ASN A 27 -26.49 0.46 16.40
N GLU A 28 -26.18 1.75 16.19
CA GLU A 28 -27.09 2.80 15.69
C GLU A 28 -26.53 4.20 16.00
N PRO A 29 -26.50 5.14 15.02
CA PRO A 29 -26.25 6.55 15.32
C PRO A 29 -27.34 7.08 16.26
N GLY A 30 -26.99 7.37 17.51
CA GLY A 30 -27.82 8.18 18.40
C GLY A 30 -28.17 7.62 19.79
N ASN A 31 -27.75 6.39 20.15
CA ASN A 31 -28.13 5.80 21.45
C ASN A 31 -26.98 5.49 22.42
N ASP A 32 -25.72 5.65 22.01
CA ASP A 32 -24.60 5.51 22.93
C ASP A 32 -24.52 6.72 23.89
N GLY A 33 -24.47 6.42 25.19
CA GLY A 33 -24.35 7.44 26.23
C GLY A 33 -22.95 8.05 26.34
N LYS A 34 -21.95 7.44 25.70
CA LYS A 34 -20.52 7.76 25.86
C LYS A 34 -19.92 8.42 24.62
N PRO A 35 -18.91 9.30 24.75
CA PRO A 35 -18.15 9.78 23.60
C PRO A 35 -17.48 8.60 22.90
N PHE A 36 -17.62 8.51 21.58
CA PHE A 36 -17.04 7.41 20.80
C PHE A 36 -16.61 7.89 19.41
N SER A 37 -15.51 7.31 18.92
CA SER A 37 -15.01 7.52 17.57
C SER A 37 -14.52 6.22 16.94
N THR A 38 -14.58 6.16 15.61
CA THR A 38 -13.97 5.11 14.80
C THR A 38 -12.92 5.70 13.88
N VAL A 39 -11.79 5.01 13.74
CA VAL A 39 -10.66 5.41 12.90
C VAL A 39 -10.56 4.46 11.71
N TYR A 40 -10.57 5.02 10.51
CA TYR A 40 -10.36 4.30 9.25
C TYR A 40 -9.09 4.80 8.59
N THR A 41 -8.34 3.89 7.97
CA THR A 41 -7.14 4.20 7.19
C THR A 41 -7.33 3.74 5.75
N TYR A 42 -6.83 4.54 4.83
CA TYR A 42 -6.89 4.31 3.40
C TYR A 42 -5.54 4.67 2.78
N GLU A 43 -5.32 4.19 1.55
CA GLU A 43 -4.23 4.67 0.71
C GLU A 43 -4.30 6.20 0.58
N ALA A 44 -3.16 6.86 0.69
CA ALA A 44 -3.12 8.30 0.53
C ALA A 44 -3.35 8.67 -0.94
N PRO A 45 -4.18 9.70 -1.23
CA PRO A 45 -4.35 10.17 -2.59
C PRO A 45 -3.08 10.86 -3.07
N LEU A 46 -2.78 10.76 -4.37
CA LEU A 46 -1.74 11.58 -5.00
C LEU A 46 -1.99 13.08 -4.77
N PRO A 47 -0.94 13.90 -4.60
CA PRO A 47 0.48 13.58 -4.79
C PRO A 47 1.19 13.01 -3.54
N ASN A 48 0.47 12.62 -2.49
CA ASN A 48 1.10 11.95 -1.34
C ASN A 48 1.66 10.58 -1.74
N ASN A 49 2.64 10.07 -1.01
CA ASN A 49 3.28 8.82 -1.31
C ASN A 49 2.46 7.63 -0.73
N PRO A 50 1.86 6.78 -1.58
CA PRO A 50 0.99 5.69 -1.11
C PRO A 50 1.73 4.59 -0.34
N ASP A 51 3.07 4.57 -0.37
CA ASP A 51 3.87 3.57 0.33
C ASP A 51 4.04 3.87 1.82
N ASN A 52 4.05 5.14 2.23
CA ASN A 52 4.35 5.56 3.61
C ASN A 52 3.47 6.71 4.14
N ASP A 53 2.59 7.25 3.30
CA ASP A 53 1.56 8.20 3.69
C ASP A 53 0.20 7.51 3.74
N PHE A 54 -0.66 7.94 4.67
CA PHE A 54 -1.97 7.35 4.86
C PHE A 54 -3.04 8.42 4.97
N LYS A 55 -4.16 8.22 4.25
CA LYS A 55 -5.38 8.97 4.52
C LYS A 55 -6.06 8.37 5.74
N VAL A 56 -6.37 9.20 6.73
CA VAL A 56 -7.07 8.82 7.94
C VAL A 56 -8.43 9.50 7.95
N ARG A 57 -9.48 8.73 8.23
CA ARG A 57 -10.81 9.25 8.55
C ARG A 57 -11.14 8.92 10.00
N VAL A 58 -11.49 9.94 10.75
CA VAL A 58 -12.06 9.79 12.08
C VAL A 58 -13.53 10.14 12.01
N THR A 59 -14.39 9.24 12.47
CA THR A 59 -15.83 9.50 12.62
C THR A 59 -16.17 9.50 14.10
N ALA A 60 -17.08 10.37 14.53
CA ALA A 60 -17.44 10.54 15.93
C ALA A 60 -18.94 10.66 16.12
N ASN A 61 -19.43 10.11 17.24
CA ASN A 61 -20.83 10.23 17.61
C ASN A 61 -21.16 11.64 18.16
N ASN A 62 -22.44 11.89 18.40
CA ASN A 62 -22.93 13.19 18.88
C ASN A 62 -22.55 13.52 20.34
N LYS A 63 -21.94 12.59 21.10
CA LYS A 63 -21.47 12.80 22.47
C LYS A 63 -20.04 13.33 22.54
N VAL A 64 -19.31 13.31 21.43
CA VAL A 64 -17.94 13.84 21.37
C VAL A 64 -17.96 15.37 21.35
N GLU A 65 -17.31 15.96 22.36
CA GLU A 65 -17.07 17.39 22.53
C GLU A 65 -15.70 17.79 21.97
N GLN A 66 -14.69 16.96 22.20
CA GLN A 66 -13.32 17.17 21.72
C GLN A 66 -12.72 15.84 21.27
N ILE A 67 -11.81 15.92 20.30
CA ILE A 67 -11.08 14.76 19.82
C ILE A 67 -9.61 15.12 19.60
N PHE A 68 -8.73 14.22 20.00
CA PHE A 68 -7.29 14.36 19.90
C PHE A 68 -6.72 13.13 19.20
N TYR A 69 -5.67 13.31 18.41
CA TYR A 69 -4.94 12.18 17.83
C TYR A 69 -3.43 12.31 17.99
N SER A 70 -2.77 11.16 18.09
CA SER A 70 -1.33 11.04 17.90
C SER A 70 -1.02 9.91 16.93
N VAL A 71 0.17 9.98 16.34
CA VAL A 71 0.71 8.95 15.45
C VAL A 71 2.09 8.64 15.99
N ASP A 72 2.25 7.45 16.54
CA ASP A 72 3.47 7.05 17.24
C ASP A 72 3.98 5.74 16.64
N PRO A 73 5.31 5.51 16.61
CA PRO A 73 5.85 4.18 16.32
C PRO A 73 5.17 3.16 17.23
N SER A 74 4.75 2.02 16.67
CA SER A 74 3.96 1.04 17.43
C SER A 74 4.73 0.47 18.62
N SER A 75 6.07 0.44 18.55
CA SER A 75 6.95 0.08 19.67
C SER A 75 6.80 1.03 20.87
N ASP A 76 6.54 2.31 20.63
CA ASP A 76 6.52 3.34 21.69
C ASP A 76 5.22 3.34 22.48
N VAL A 77 4.21 2.61 22.00
CA VAL A 77 2.89 2.50 22.60
C VAL A 77 2.47 1.05 22.90
N ALA A 78 3.34 0.08 22.63
CA ALA A 78 3.02 -1.33 22.84
C ALA A 78 2.83 -1.69 24.33
N ASP A 79 3.62 -1.06 25.21
CA ASP A 79 3.73 -1.43 26.62
C ASP A 79 3.13 -0.38 27.59
N ILE A 80 2.46 0.65 27.07
CA ILE A 80 1.77 1.65 27.91
C ILE A 80 0.33 1.23 28.16
N SER A 81 -0.20 1.53 29.34
CA SER A 81 -1.61 1.28 29.63
C SER A 81 -2.52 2.19 28.82
N GLU A 82 -3.77 1.77 28.61
CA GLU A 82 -4.78 2.58 27.90
C GLU A 82 -4.95 3.96 28.56
N ALA A 83 -4.97 4.03 29.90
CA ALA A 83 -5.09 5.28 30.63
C ALA A 83 -3.89 6.22 30.40
N GLU A 84 -2.67 5.68 30.38
CA GLU A 84 -1.46 6.45 30.07
C GLU A 84 -1.45 6.94 28.63
N LEU A 85 -1.88 6.11 27.68
CA LEU A 85 -2.00 6.50 26.27
C LEU A 85 -3.06 7.58 26.08
N ILE A 86 -4.23 7.44 26.70
CA ILE A 86 -5.30 8.45 26.68
C ILE A 86 -4.78 9.80 27.17
N GLN A 87 -3.98 9.81 28.24
CA GLN A 87 -3.39 11.03 28.78
C GLN A 87 -2.31 11.60 27.83
N ARG A 88 -1.41 10.77 27.30
CA ARG A 88 -0.37 11.16 26.34
C ARG A 88 -0.97 11.81 25.09
N VAL A 89 -2.01 11.22 24.51
CA VAL A 89 -2.68 11.74 23.30
C VAL A 89 -3.33 13.10 23.58
N GLN A 90 -3.93 13.29 24.76
CA GLN A 90 -4.49 14.60 25.12
C GLN A 90 -3.43 15.67 25.36
N ASP A 91 -2.32 15.32 26.03
CA ASP A 91 -1.30 16.29 26.41
C ASP A 91 -0.39 16.69 25.25
N LYS A 92 -0.12 15.76 24.33
CA LYS A 92 0.87 15.93 23.25
C LYS A 92 0.32 15.73 21.85
N GLY A 93 -0.87 15.17 21.72
CA GLY A 93 -1.51 14.96 20.42
C GLY A 93 -2.03 16.27 19.83
N LYS A 94 -2.58 16.15 18.62
CA LYS A 94 -3.22 17.24 17.90
C LYS A 94 -4.72 17.16 18.10
N GLN A 95 -5.34 18.26 18.51
CA GLN A 95 -6.79 18.36 18.53
C GLN A 95 -7.31 18.44 17.08
N LEU A 96 -8.37 17.70 16.75
CA LEU A 96 -9.04 17.82 15.45
C LEU A 96 -10.32 18.65 15.58
N GLU A 97 -10.55 19.50 14.60
CA GLU A 97 -11.86 20.10 14.35
C GLU A 97 -12.63 19.20 13.41
N LEU A 98 -13.74 18.64 13.91
CA LEU A 98 -14.59 17.75 13.14
C LEU A 98 -15.58 18.53 12.28
N ASP A 99 -15.72 18.08 11.04
CA ASP A 99 -16.73 18.52 10.10
C ASP A 99 -18.07 17.82 10.39
N VAL A 100 -19.18 18.50 10.13
CA VAL A 100 -20.51 17.89 10.25
C VAL A 100 -20.84 17.16 8.96
N ASP A 101 -21.19 15.88 9.06
CA ASP A 101 -21.79 15.15 7.97
C ASP A 101 -23.24 15.59 7.80
N SER A 102 -23.49 16.36 6.74
CA SER A 102 -24.80 16.91 6.41
C SER A 102 -25.85 15.84 6.07
N PHE A 103 -25.44 14.59 5.79
CA PHE A 103 -26.35 13.49 5.46
C PHE A 103 -26.72 12.65 6.68
N SER A 104 -25.74 12.27 7.50
CA SER A 104 -25.98 11.42 8.68
C SER A 104 -26.23 12.21 9.97
N GLY A 105 -25.89 13.51 9.99
CA GLY A 105 -25.83 14.31 11.23
C GLY A 105 -24.66 13.92 12.16
N GLY A 106 -23.81 12.97 11.73
CA GLY A 106 -22.58 12.58 12.41
C GLY A 106 -21.47 13.62 12.25
N LYS A 107 -20.34 13.40 12.92
CA LYS A 107 -19.15 14.24 12.80
C LYS A 107 -18.00 13.42 12.22
N TYR A 108 -17.17 14.01 11.37
CA TYR A 108 -15.99 13.33 10.84
C TYR A 108 -14.82 14.28 10.55
N LYS A 109 -13.63 13.73 10.36
CA LYS A 109 -12.50 14.46 9.79
C LYS A 109 -11.65 13.54 8.93
N ASP A 110 -11.31 14.02 7.74
CA ASP A 110 -10.29 13.41 6.89
C ASP A 110 -9.00 14.21 7.00
N PHE A 111 -7.86 13.53 7.13
CA PHE A 111 -6.52 14.13 7.08
C PHE A 111 -5.50 13.11 6.57
N VAL A 112 -4.31 13.60 6.21
CA VAL A 112 -3.19 12.74 5.78
C VAL A 112 -2.10 12.78 6.86
N VAL A 113 -1.53 11.61 7.13
CA VAL A 113 -0.32 11.44 7.92
C VAL A 113 0.78 10.98 6.99
N THR A 114 1.95 11.61 7.05
CA THR A 114 3.02 11.40 6.07
C THR A 114 4.27 10.81 6.70
N ASP A 115 5.13 10.25 5.86
CA ASP A 115 6.49 9.80 6.20
C ASP A 115 6.51 8.77 7.35
N LEU A 116 5.57 7.82 7.34
CA LEU A 116 5.50 6.76 8.33
C LEU A 116 6.31 5.56 7.83
N PHE A 117 7.49 5.32 8.41
CA PHE A 117 8.38 4.23 7.99
C PHE A 117 8.35 3.08 9.00
N GLY A 118 7.79 1.94 8.59
CA GLY A 118 7.54 0.78 9.46
C GLY A 118 6.20 0.87 10.19
N ALA A 119 6.10 0.19 11.33
CA ALA A 119 4.84 0.02 12.05
C ALA A 119 4.48 1.23 12.92
N TYR A 120 3.34 1.87 12.65
CA TYR A 120 2.81 3.00 13.43
C TYR A 120 1.41 2.71 13.97
N THR A 121 1.09 3.30 15.12
CA THR A 121 -0.24 3.26 15.72
C THR A 121 -0.80 4.68 15.75
N ILE A 122 -1.92 4.88 15.05
CA ILE A 122 -2.73 6.09 15.11
C ILE A 122 -3.69 5.93 16.28
N SER A 123 -3.52 6.75 17.31
CA SER A 123 -4.36 6.72 18.52
C SER A 123 -5.25 7.94 18.56
N VAL A 124 -6.55 7.74 18.75
CA VAL A 124 -7.57 8.79 18.76
C VAL A 124 -8.33 8.75 20.07
N VAL A 125 -8.31 9.86 20.81
CA VAL A 125 -9.04 10.03 22.07
C VAL A 125 -10.24 10.92 21.86
N SER A 126 -11.43 10.38 22.14
CA SER A 126 -12.68 11.11 22.16
C SER A 126 -13.04 11.51 23.59
N VAL A 127 -13.41 12.78 23.80
CA VAL A 127 -13.76 13.35 25.10
C VAL A 127 -15.16 13.94 25.06
N GLY A 128 -15.97 13.67 26.08
CA GLY A 128 -17.31 14.25 26.23
C GLY A 128 -18.05 13.73 27.46
N GLY A 129 -18.90 14.55 28.08
CA GLY A 129 -19.70 14.14 29.24
C GLY A 129 -18.88 13.69 30.47
N GLY A 130 -17.63 14.13 30.59
CA GLY A 130 -16.69 13.71 31.65
C GLY A 130 -16.03 12.35 31.42
N GLU A 131 -16.29 11.70 30.28
CA GLU A 131 -15.68 10.43 29.90
C GLU A 131 -14.67 10.59 28.75
N LYS A 132 -13.83 9.58 28.59
CA LYS A 132 -12.78 9.48 27.58
C LYS A 132 -12.79 8.07 26.99
N THR A 133 -12.67 7.96 25.68
CA THR A 133 -12.53 6.67 24.97
C THR A 133 -11.37 6.72 23.99
N LEU A 134 -10.74 5.57 23.76
CA LEU A 134 -9.63 5.40 22.85
C LEU A 134 -10.07 4.55 21.65
N ALA A 135 -9.73 5.01 20.44
CA ALA A 135 -9.78 4.21 19.23
C ALA A 135 -8.39 4.19 18.59
N GLN A 136 -8.03 3.07 17.95
CA GLN A 136 -6.73 2.91 17.33
C GLN A 136 -6.84 2.32 15.92
N ALA A 137 -5.92 2.73 15.06
CA ALA A 137 -5.65 2.07 13.79
C ALA A 137 -4.14 1.82 13.68
N LYS A 138 -3.75 0.67 13.15
CA LYS A 138 -2.36 0.35 12.86
C LYS A 138 -2.10 0.49 11.38
N VAL A 139 -0.96 1.10 11.04
CA VAL A 139 -0.48 1.25 9.67
C VAL A 139 0.96 0.79 9.59
N PHE A 140 1.37 0.36 8.41
CA PHE A 140 2.74 -0.05 8.14
C PHE A 140 3.18 0.61 6.84
N GLY A 141 4.06 1.61 6.94
CA GLY A 141 4.60 2.23 5.74
C GLY A 141 5.92 1.60 5.33
N LEU A 142 6.13 1.55 4.02
CA LEU A 142 7.31 1.01 3.40
C LEU A 142 8.39 2.09 3.33
N ASP A 143 9.62 1.66 3.54
CA ASP A 143 10.80 2.49 3.37
C ASP A 143 11.73 1.81 2.36
N TRP A 144 12.56 2.59 1.68
CA TRP A 144 13.23 2.17 0.46
C TRP A 144 14.67 2.66 0.39
N GLU A 145 15.58 1.77 0.00
CA GLU A 145 16.99 2.08 -0.26
C GLU A 145 17.29 1.95 -1.74
N ASP A 146 18.05 2.91 -2.28
CA ASP A 146 18.52 2.88 -3.68
C ASP A 146 19.54 1.76 -3.87
N ILE A 147 19.32 0.91 -4.89
CA ILE A 147 20.29 -0.11 -5.31
C ILE A 147 21.13 0.42 -6.48
N CYS A 148 20.45 0.73 -7.58
CA CYS A 148 21.09 1.22 -8.80
C CYS A 148 20.13 2.10 -9.61
N THR A 149 20.69 3.06 -10.35
CA THR A 149 19.95 3.72 -11.43
C THR A 149 19.91 2.81 -12.65
N GLY A 150 18.95 3.05 -13.53
CA GLY A 150 18.87 2.33 -14.80
C GLY A 150 17.72 2.82 -15.66
N THR A 151 17.48 2.09 -16.73
CA THR A 151 16.43 2.41 -17.70
C THR A 151 15.45 1.26 -17.83
N TYR A 152 14.17 1.57 -17.63
CA TYR A 152 13.07 0.70 -18.02
C TYR A 152 12.82 0.84 -19.52
N TYR A 153 12.80 -0.26 -20.25
CA TYR A 153 12.47 -0.32 -21.67
C TYR A 153 11.11 -0.99 -21.87
N LEU A 154 10.17 -0.23 -22.42
CA LEU A 154 8.86 -0.70 -22.85
C LEU A 154 9.01 -1.55 -24.12
N ALA A 155 8.29 -2.67 -24.17
CA ALA A 155 8.11 -3.39 -25.41
C ALA A 155 7.54 -2.47 -26.51
N SER A 156 8.02 -2.64 -27.74
CA SER A 156 7.67 -1.76 -28.88
C SER A 156 6.16 -1.62 -29.11
N MET A 157 5.40 -2.67 -28.83
CA MET A 157 3.93 -2.67 -28.97
C MET A 157 3.22 -1.73 -27.99
N PHE A 158 3.81 -1.41 -26.84
CA PHE A 158 3.20 -0.57 -25.80
C PHE A 158 3.62 0.89 -25.89
N GLN A 159 4.69 1.22 -26.61
CA GLN A 159 5.17 2.60 -26.74
C GLN A 159 4.08 3.60 -27.18
N PRO A 160 3.15 3.26 -28.11
CA PRO A 160 2.05 4.17 -28.46
C PRO A 160 1.10 4.50 -27.31
N LEU A 161 1.02 3.67 -26.27
CA LEU A 161 0.20 3.92 -25.08
C LEU A 161 0.82 5.02 -24.18
N PHE A 162 2.16 5.10 -24.17
CA PHE A 162 2.91 5.97 -23.26
C PHE A 162 3.58 7.16 -23.95
N GLY A 163 3.64 7.15 -25.28
CA GLY A 163 4.33 8.16 -26.08
C GLY A 163 5.87 8.11 -25.98
N THR A 164 6.42 7.12 -25.27
CA THR A 164 7.86 6.88 -25.12
C THR A 164 8.15 5.38 -25.12
N GLY A 165 9.39 5.01 -25.44
CA GLY A 165 9.88 3.63 -25.39
C GLY A 165 10.63 3.26 -24.13
N SER A 166 10.95 4.23 -23.27
CA SER A 166 11.73 3.99 -22.08
C SER A 166 11.50 5.05 -21.01
N PHE A 167 11.82 4.68 -19.77
CA PHE A 167 11.77 5.57 -18.60
C PHE A 167 13.05 5.41 -17.76
N PRO A 168 13.76 6.50 -17.44
CA PRO A 168 14.79 6.43 -16.41
C PRO A 168 14.12 6.17 -15.06
N THR A 169 14.75 5.32 -14.24
CA THR A 169 14.23 4.96 -12.92
C THR A 169 15.38 4.52 -12.01
N THR A 170 15.05 4.27 -10.75
CA THR A 170 15.98 3.71 -9.75
C THR A 170 15.35 2.43 -9.24
N LEU A 171 16.11 1.33 -9.29
CA LEU A 171 15.74 0.12 -8.57
C LEU A 171 16.00 0.36 -7.09
N GLN A 172 14.98 0.10 -6.28
CA GLN A 172 15.06 0.20 -4.83
C GLN A 172 14.63 -1.11 -4.18
N ILE A 173 15.21 -1.40 -3.01
CA ILE A 173 14.77 -2.49 -2.13
C ILE A 173 14.06 -1.91 -0.92
N CYS A 174 13.02 -2.59 -0.46
CA CYS A 174 12.29 -2.17 0.72
C CYS A 174 13.11 -2.49 1.98
N THR A 175 13.41 -1.50 2.81
CA THR A 175 14.19 -1.68 4.05
C THR A 175 13.39 -2.43 5.13
N THR A 176 12.08 -2.54 4.95
CA THR A 176 11.16 -3.26 5.84
C THR A 176 10.71 -4.62 5.30
N ASN A 177 11.09 -4.97 4.06
CA ASN A 177 10.82 -6.26 3.42
C ASN A 177 11.87 -6.54 2.33
N ASP A 178 12.84 -7.41 2.63
CA ASP A 178 13.94 -7.77 1.73
C ASP A 178 13.52 -8.58 0.48
N HIS A 179 12.26 -9.05 0.43
CA HIS A 179 11.68 -9.67 -0.77
C HIS A 179 10.88 -8.69 -1.62
N LEU A 180 10.90 -7.40 -1.32
CA LEU A 180 10.14 -6.39 -2.06
C LEU A 180 11.07 -5.34 -2.66
N TYR A 181 11.06 -5.27 -3.98
CA TYR A 181 11.76 -4.26 -4.75
C TYR A 181 10.74 -3.34 -5.42
N ARG A 182 11.21 -2.20 -5.94
CA ARG A 182 10.42 -1.38 -6.86
C ARG A 182 11.30 -0.67 -7.87
N LEU A 183 10.72 -0.39 -9.03
CA LEU A 183 11.21 0.63 -9.94
C LEU A 183 10.55 1.96 -9.56
N LYS A 184 11.33 2.85 -8.96
CA LYS A 184 10.84 4.13 -8.43
C LYS A 184 10.37 5.06 -9.53
N ASP A 185 9.15 5.58 -9.39
CA ASP A 185 8.56 6.59 -10.27
C ASP A 185 8.67 6.24 -11.76
N VAL A 186 8.66 4.95 -12.09
CA VAL A 186 8.96 4.46 -13.44
C VAL A 186 7.97 5.00 -14.48
N TYR A 187 6.73 5.31 -14.09
CA TYR A 187 5.74 5.94 -14.96
C TYR A 187 5.52 7.44 -14.67
N GLY A 188 6.29 8.03 -13.75
CA GLY A 188 6.13 9.39 -13.24
C GLY A 188 6.06 9.43 -11.71
N GLU A 189 6.12 10.64 -11.15
CA GLU A 189 6.10 10.88 -9.69
C GLU A 189 4.91 10.21 -9.02
N GLY A 190 5.18 9.35 -8.03
CA GLY A 190 4.18 8.58 -7.29
C GLY A 190 3.73 7.28 -7.98
N TYR A 191 4.17 7.02 -9.22
CA TYR A 191 3.81 5.84 -10.00
C TYR A 191 4.99 4.87 -10.11
N SER A 192 5.37 4.33 -8.96
CA SER A 192 6.38 3.27 -8.86
C SER A 192 5.78 1.89 -9.16
N MET A 193 6.59 0.95 -9.64
CA MET A 193 6.18 -0.43 -9.91
C MET A 193 6.86 -1.40 -8.95
N LYS A 194 6.09 -2.15 -8.16
CA LYS A 194 6.61 -3.12 -7.19
C LYS A 194 6.97 -4.45 -7.85
N LEU A 195 8.05 -5.06 -7.37
CA LEU A 195 8.52 -6.39 -7.76
C LEU A 195 8.58 -7.25 -6.48
N GLU A 196 7.68 -8.21 -6.37
CA GLU A 196 7.56 -9.12 -5.23
C GLU A 196 8.37 -10.39 -5.50
N MET A 197 9.56 -10.50 -4.91
CA MET A 197 10.47 -11.62 -5.12
C MET A 197 9.87 -12.93 -4.62
N LEU A 198 10.05 -13.99 -5.41
CA LEU A 198 9.65 -15.35 -5.07
C LEU A 198 10.87 -16.15 -4.61
N ASP A 199 10.65 -17.11 -3.71
CA ASP A 199 11.66 -18.11 -3.31
C ASP A 199 11.83 -19.20 -4.38
N ILE A 200 11.89 -18.79 -5.65
CA ILE A 200 12.02 -19.65 -6.82
C ILE A 200 13.03 -18.98 -7.74
N SER A 201 13.95 -19.78 -8.28
CA SER A 201 14.96 -19.34 -9.23
C SER A 201 14.83 -20.11 -10.55
N GLY A 202 15.20 -19.45 -11.63
CA GLY A 202 15.34 -20.02 -12.96
C GLY A 202 16.73 -19.73 -13.51
N ALA A 203 16.99 -20.24 -14.71
CA ALA A 203 18.24 -19.98 -15.43
C ALA A 203 17.99 -20.06 -16.93
N ASP A 204 18.67 -19.20 -17.69
CA ASP A 204 18.69 -19.24 -19.15
C ASP A 204 20.12 -18.97 -19.68
N ASP A 205 20.22 -18.60 -20.97
CA ASP A 205 21.51 -18.33 -21.61
C ASP A 205 22.20 -17.04 -21.08
N ASP A 206 21.45 -16.13 -20.46
CA ASP A 206 21.94 -14.86 -19.91
C ASP A 206 22.34 -14.99 -18.42
N GLY A 207 21.82 -15.99 -17.70
CA GLY A 207 22.30 -16.37 -16.37
C GLY A 207 21.24 -16.95 -15.44
N ASP A 208 21.60 -17.07 -14.16
CA ASP A 208 20.66 -17.42 -13.09
C ASP A 208 19.85 -16.17 -12.70
N TYR A 209 18.54 -16.34 -12.48
CA TYR A 209 17.65 -15.26 -12.06
C TYR A 209 16.67 -15.71 -10.98
N GLN A 210 16.20 -14.75 -10.19
CA GLN A 210 15.12 -14.97 -9.21
C GLN A 210 13.79 -14.48 -9.77
N PHE A 211 12.76 -15.31 -9.67
CA PHE A 211 11.43 -14.93 -10.14
C PHE A 211 10.80 -13.85 -9.25
N PHE A 212 9.96 -13.00 -9.82
CA PHE A 212 9.16 -12.05 -9.06
C PHE A 212 7.76 -11.84 -9.63
N ARG A 213 6.86 -11.28 -8.84
CA ARG A 213 5.50 -10.91 -9.24
C ARG A 213 5.36 -9.39 -9.32
N VAL A 214 4.53 -8.91 -10.25
CA VAL A 214 4.18 -7.49 -10.41
C VAL A 214 2.69 -7.31 -10.15
N PRO A 215 2.29 -6.82 -8.97
CA PRO A 215 0.88 -6.58 -8.65
C PRO A 215 0.28 -5.46 -9.52
N PRO A 216 -1.06 -5.33 -9.53
CA PRO A 216 -1.75 -4.19 -10.14
C PRO A 216 -1.08 -2.86 -9.78
N THR A 217 -0.57 -2.18 -10.80
CA THR A 217 0.17 -0.92 -10.70
C THR A 217 -0.51 0.11 -11.58
N ALA A 218 -0.93 1.23 -11.01
CA ALA A 218 -1.50 2.34 -11.75
C ALA A 218 -0.42 3.11 -12.51
N THR A 219 -0.80 3.81 -13.57
CA THR A 219 0.04 4.76 -14.29
C THR A 219 -0.70 6.09 -14.42
N PRO A 220 -0.02 7.23 -14.67
CA PRO A 220 -0.69 8.51 -14.90
C PRO A 220 -1.31 8.63 -16.29
N TYR A 221 -1.19 7.60 -17.14
CA TYR A 221 -1.60 7.65 -18.53
C TYR A 221 -3.06 7.21 -18.68
N GLU A 222 -3.75 7.84 -19.62
CA GLU A 222 -5.17 7.60 -19.91
C GLU A 222 -5.32 6.94 -21.29
N TYR A 223 -6.27 6.01 -21.42
CA TYR A 223 -6.60 5.40 -22.72
C TYR A 223 -7.93 5.91 -23.25
N GLY A 224 -7.90 7.05 -23.94
CA GLY A 224 -9.09 7.67 -24.51
C GLY A 224 -10.17 7.92 -23.44
N GLU A 225 -11.40 7.49 -23.69
CA GLU A 225 -12.53 7.62 -22.76
C GLU A 225 -12.64 6.45 -21.76
N TYR A 226 -11.74 5.45 -21.83
CA TYR A 226 -11.83 4.23 -21.03
C TYR A 226 -11.13 4.30 -19.67
N GLY A 227 -10.46 5.43 -19.40
CA GLY A 227 -9.85 5.73 -18.11
C GLY A 227 -8.36 5.34 -18.02
N PRO A 228 -7.83 5.29 -16.79
CA PRO A 228 -6.40 5.18 -16.55
C PRO A 228 -5.88 3.80 -16.94
N ILE A 229 -4.69 3.81 -17.52
CA ILE A 229 -3.91 2.63 -17.86
C ILE A 229 -3.27 2.10 -16.59
N SER A 230 -3.41 0.80 -16.35
CA SER A 230 -2.73 0.05 -15.30
C SER A 230 -1.95 -1.11 -15.92
N CYS A 231 -0.99 -1.65 -15.18
CA CYS A 231 -0.29 -2.87 -15.54
C CYS A 231 -0.26 -3.88 -14.39
N ARG A 232 -0.05 -5.15 -14.72
CA ARG A 232 0.21 -6.25 -13.77
C ARG A 232 0.86 -7.41 -14.53
N ASP A 233 1.49 -8.33 -13.82
CA ASP A 233 1.95 -9.57 -14.45
C ASP A 233 0.77 -10.49 -14.86
N ILE A 234 1.09 -11.47 -15.71
CA ILE A 234 0.09 -12.40 -16.23
C ILE A 234 -0.48 -13.28 -15.12
N GLY A 235 0.30 -13.65 -14.11
CA GLY A 235 -0.19 -14.43 -13.00
C GLY A 235 -1.26 -13.73 -12.17
N TYR A 236 -1.15 -12.40 -11.99
CA TYR A 236 -2.13 -11.59 -11.27
C TYR A 236 -3.38 -11.37 -12.10
N TRP A 237 -3.22 -11.30 -13.43
CA TRP A 237 -4.35 -11.27 -14.34
C TRP A 237 -5.14 -12.58 -14.31
N GLN A 238 -4.46 -13.73 -14.36
CA GLN A 238 -5.09 -15.06 -14.39
C GLN A 238 -5.47 -15.58 -13.00
N GLY A 239 -4.95 -14.99 -11.93
CA GLY A 239 -5.10 -15.51 -10.56
C GLY A 239 -4.28 -16.77 -10.30
N ASP A 240 -3.20 -17.00 -11.05
CA ASP A 240 -2.34 -18.17 -10.96
C ASP A 240 -0.86 -17.81 -11.17
N ALA A 241 -0.05 -18.02 -10.14
CA ALA A 241 1.38 -17.71 -10.15
C ALA A 241 2.18 -18.54 -11.17
N ALA A 242 1.70 -19.73 -11.54
CA ALA A 242 2.39 -20.63 -12.47
C ALA A 242 2.60 -20.00 -13.85
N PHE A 243 1.81 -19.00 -14.23
CA PHE A 243 2.04 -18.23 -15.46
C PHE A 243 3.41 -17.57 -15.49
N VAL A 244 3.89 -17.11 -14.33
CA VAL A 244 5.15 -16.37 -14.17
C VAL A 244 6.35 -17.30 -13.92
N THR A 245 6.13 -18.56 -13.56
CA THR A 245 7.22 -19.48 -13.22
C THR A 245 7.35 -20.70 -14.13
N GLU A 246 6.28 -21.04 -14.88
CA GLU A 246 6.22 -22.31 -15.62
C GLU A 246 5.53 -22.19 -17.00
N ALA A 247 4.72 -21.15 -17.26
CA ALA A 247 3.91 -21.05 -18.48
C ALA A 247 4.47 -20.09 -19.55
N GLY A 248 5.73 -19.70 -19.46
CA GLY A 248 6.39 -18.85 -20.46
C GLY A 248 6.03 -17.36 -20.40
N TYR A 249 5.41 -16.88 -19.32
CA TYR A 249 5.19 -15.46 -19.05
C TYR A 249 6.05 -14.97 -17.88
N GLU A 250 7.31 -15.39 -17.93
CA GLU A 250 8.23 -15.28 -16.82
C GLU A 250 8.65 -13.84 -16.56
N ASN A 251 8.87 -13.57 -15.27
CA ASN A 251 9.47 -12.35 -14.79
C ASN A 251 10.65 -12.74 -13.92
N GLY A 252 11.84 -12.22 -14.22
CA GLY A 252 13.06 -12.58 -13.52
C GLY A 252 13.99 -11.39 -13.33
N MET A 253 14.72 -11.40 -12.23
CA MET A 253 15.81 -10.46 -11.93
C MET A 253 17.11 -11.24 -11.79
N TYR A 254 18.10 -10.87 -12.60
CA TYR A 254 19.44 -11.45 -12.60
C TYR A 254 20.31 -10.90 -11.46
N GLU A 255 21.47 -11.53 -11.23
CA GLU A 255 22.43 -11.11 -10.21
C GLU A 255 22.93 -9.67 -10.39
N ASP A 256 23.00 -9.18 -11.63
CA ASP A 256 23.40 -7.81 -11.94
C ASP A 256 22.27 -6.78 -11.78
N TYR A 257 21.09 -7.21 -11.31
CA TYR A 257 19.85 -6.44 -11.18
C TYR A 257 19.15 -6.08 -12.49
N SER A 258 19.61 -6.59 -13.64
CA SER A 258 18.80 -6.54 -14.85
C SER A 258 17.54 -7.39 -14.68
N CYS A 259 16.42 -6.89 -15.20
CA CYS A 259 15.13 -7.57 -15.08
C CYS A 259 14.49 -7.74 -16.45
N PHE A 260 13.79 -8.85 -16.63
CA PHE A 260 12.88 -9.10 -17.75
C PHE A 260 11.50 -9.44 -17.19
N PHE A 261 10.44 -8.99 -17.85
CA PHE A 261 9.08 -9.29 -17.37
C PHE A 261 8.01 -9.02 -18.44
N ILE A 262 6.96 -9.84 -18.41
CA ILE A 262 5.78 -9.70 -19.27
C ILE A 262 4.62 -9.15 -18.46
N LEU A 263 4.15 -7.97 -18.87
CA LEU A 263 3.01 -7.31 -18.26
C LEU A 263 1.79 -7.35 -19.17
N GLN A 264 0.62 -7.46 -18.55
CA GLN A 264 -0.64 -7.06 -19.12
C GLN A 264 -0.83 -5.57 -18.86
N TYR A 265 -1.05 -4.78 -19.92
CA TYR A 265 -1.57 -3.42 -19.81
C TYR A 265 -3.09 -3.43 -20.00
N TYR A 266 -3.82 -2.71 -19.16
CA TYR A 266 -5.29 -2.74 -19.15
C TYR A 266 -5.90 -1.43 -18.66
N VAL A 267 -7.17 -1.25 -19.01
CA VAL A 267 -8.08 -0.24 -18.44
C VAL A 267 -9.29 -0.95 -17.82
N SER A 268 -10.16 -0.19 -17.14
CA SER A 268 -11.41 -0.72 -16.59
C SER A 268 -12.27 -1.46 -17.63
N ALA A 269 -12.25 -0.99 -18.88
CA ALA A 269 -13.01 -1.56 -19.99
C ALA A 269 -12.39 -2.84 -20.59
N GLY A 270 -11.14 -3.17 -20.27
CA GLY A 270 -10.52 -4.41 -20.74
C GLY A 270 -9.02 -4.32 -21.02
N ASN A 271 -8.53 -5.32 -21.75
CA ASN A 271 -7.12 -5.54 -22.05
C ASN A 271 -6.62 -4.64 -23.19
N LEU A 272 -5.45 -4.02 -23.02
CA LEU A 272 -4.75 -3.23 -24.03
C LEU A 272 -3.62 -4.00 -24.71
N GLY A 273 -3.19 -5.12 -24.12
CA GLY A 273 -2.19 -6.01 -24.68
C GLY A 273 -1.32 -6.67 -23.61
N TYR A 274 -0.67 -7.75 -24.00
CA TYR A 274 0.27 -8.54 -23.20
C TYR A 274 1.20 -9.31 -24.16
N ASN A 275 2.08 -10.15 -23.61
CA ASN A 275 2.95 -11.06 -24.37
C ASN A 275 4.12 -10.39 -25.11
N ALA A 276 4.69 -9.33 -24.53
CA ALA A 276 5.97 -8.80 -24.95
C ALA A 276 6.81 -8.43 -23.72
N TYR A 277 8.10 -8.75 -23.79
CA TYR A 277 9.03 -8.47 -22.71
C TYR A 277 9.31 -6.97 -22.62
N ASN A 278 9.21 -6.48 -21.39
CA ASN A 278 9.79 -5.24 -20.95
C ASN A 278 11.06 -5.58 -20.17
N PHE A 279 11.96 -4.61 -20.08
CA PHE A 279 13.24 -4.81 -19.42
C PHE A 279 13.55 -3.66 -18.48
N PHE A 280 14.27 -3.92 -17.42
CA PHE A 280 15.02 -2.90 -16.70
C PHE A 280 16.50 -3.24 -16.82
N ILE A 281 17.30 -2.27 -17.25
CA ILE A 281 18.74 -2.42 -17.42
C ILE A 281 19.44 -1.39 -16.53
N PRO A 282 20.23 -1.83 -15.53
CA PRO A 282 21.09 -0.96 -14.72
C PRO A 282 22.12 -0.19 -15.55
N ASP A 283 22.53 0.99 -15.06
CA ASP A 283 23.56 1.84 -15.69
C ASP A 283 25.01 1.33 -15.48
#